data_AF-A0A9Q5ZGM1-F1
#
_entry.id   AF-A0A9Q5ZGM1-F1
#
_cell.length_a   1.000
_cell.length_b   1.000
_cell.length_c   1.000
_cell.angle_alpha   90.00
_cell.angle_beta   90.00
_cell.angle_gamma   90.00
#
_symmetry.space_group_name_H-M   'P 1'
#
loop_
_entity.id
_entity.type
_entity.pdbx_description
1 polymer ?
#
loop_
_entity_poly.entity_id
_entity_poly.type
_entity_poly.pdbx_seq_one_letter_code
_entity_poly.pdbx_strand_id
1 'polypeptide(L)'
;MVIKSNFEHGWLLSKLLKLDDEYQGRWEQWRWTMETGELPKEIPQTEFLDLGHPQVLQMLSSCLQSIPKAGCGSPSRFIPYFTDWLLYALGHPSIAKLPHEPEGCNGASNRLIQELELKLLISCPFDYFGHLLAANRYGQSRAKFYPTPTWTARTMAIAAELSTAAIAPFHIYEPALGTGRLALEMSNYAISLTGWEWDSLLIKIASLNFMLYAPYLALPIPSLGGDLVIGDTLTGKGISFIRPNLKYETPASTPKPKLNNSLLINSIKYENTKTENILQGSLF
;
A
#
# COMPACT_ATOMS: atom_id res chain seq x y z
N MET A 1 28.36 -19.98 16.18
CA MET A 1 27.35 -19.55 17.17
C MET A 1 26.34 -18.68 16.44
N VAL A 2 25.13 -19.21 16.19
CA VAL A 2 24.06 -18.43 15.55
C VAL A 2 23.45 -17.58 16.65
N ILE A 3 23.73 -16.28 16.64
CA ILE A 3 22.98 -15.34 17.48
C ILE A 3 21.55 -15.37 16.94
N LYS A 4 20.64 -16.00 17.70
CA LYS A 4 19.21 -15.88 17.50
C LYS A 4 18.86 -14.44 17.85
N SER A 5 18.95 -13.57 16.87
CA SER A 5 18.38 -12.23 16.93
C SER A 5 16.87 -12.40 16.93
N ASN A 6 16.25 -12.18 18.09
CA ASN A 6 14.80 -12.06 18.17
C ASN A 6 14.45 -10.67 17.62
N PHE A 7 14.25 -10.56 16.31
CA PHE A 7 13.73 -9.35 15.71
C PHE A 7 12.28 -9.18 16.12
N GLU A 8 11.99 -8.14 16.90
CA GLU A 8 10.61 -7.75 17.21
C GLU A 8 9.93 -7.20 15.96
N HIS A 9 8.63 -7.45 15.78
CA HIS A 9 7.86 -6.87 14.69
C HIS A 9 7.92 -5.33 14.77
N GLY A 10 8.17 -4.65 13.65
CA GLY A 10 8.25 -3.18 13.63
C GLY A 10 9.57 -2.58 14.11
N TRP A 11 10.63 -3.37 14.33
CA TRP A 11 11.92 -2.85 14.82
C TRP A 11 12.54 -1.72 13.97
N LEU A 12 12.20 -1.64 12.68
CA LEU A 12 12.69 -0.62 11.74
C LEU A 12 11.77 0.62 11.67
N LEU A 13 10.55 0.56 12.20
CA LEU A 13 9.54 1.62 12.11
C LEU A 13 10.04 2.94 12.70
N SER A 14 10.67 2.91 13.88
CA SER A 14 11.20 4.14 14.50
C SER A 14 12.26 4.85 13.64
N LYS A 15 13.04 4.10 12.85
CA LYS A 15 14.01 4.66 11.91
C LYS A 15 13.32 5.22 10.68
N LEU A 16 12.28 4.54 10.17
CA LEU A 16 11.43 5.04 9.09
C LEU A 16 10.82 6.39 9.47
N LEU A 17 10.17 6.51 10.63
CA LEU A 17 9.52 7.75 11.07
C LEU A 17 10.50 8.92 11.15
N LYS A 18 11.68 8.71 11.75
CA LYS A 18 12.73 9.75 11.82
C LYS A 18 13.23 10.20 10.46
N LEU A 19 13.33 9.27 9.50
CA LEU A 19 13.73 9.62 8.13
C LEU A 19 12.57 10.31 7.40
N ASP A 20 11.34 9.86 7.56
CA ASP A 20 10.17 10.52 6.98
C ASP A 20 10.09 11.98 7.43
N ASP A 21 10.28 12.28 8.72
CA ASP A 21 10.31 13.65 9.23
C ASP A 21 11.36 14.55 8.53
N GLU A 22 12.48 13.98 8.05
CA GLU A 22 13.54 14.69 7.35
C GLU A 22 13.25 14.88 5.85
N TYR A 23 12.58 13.91 5.20
CA TYR A 23 12.48 13.84 3.74
C TYR A 23 11.07 14.05 3.17
N GLN A 24 10.02 13.69 3.89
CA GLN A 24 8.66 13.58 3.32
C GLN A 24 7.57 14.15 4.23
N GLY A 25 7.62 13.93 5.55
CA GLY A 25 6.65 14.43 6.54
C GLY A 25 5.26 13.80 6.48
N ARG A 26 5.08 12.69 5.75
CA ARG A 26 3.78 12.07 5.51
C ARG A 26 3.28 11.25 6.68
N TRP A 27 4.18 10.61 7.41
CA TRP A 27 3.84 9.84 8.61
C TRP A 27 3.40 10.76 9.74
N GLU A 28 4.02 11.93 9.87
CA GLU A 28 3.59 12.94 10.84
C GLU A 28 2.17 13.44 10.53
N GLN A 29 1.89 13.76 9.27
CA GLN A 29 0.54 14.16 8.86
C GLN A 29 -0.50 13.03 9.07
N TRP A 30 -0.16 11.79 8.75
CA TRP A 30 -1.03 10.64 9.00
C TRP A 30 -1.33 10.50 10.49
N ARG A 31 -0.32 10.65 11.36
CA ARG A 31 -0.48 10.61 12.81
C ARG A 31 -1.40 11.73 13.30
N TRP A 32 -1.19 12.96 12.83
CA TRP A 32 -2.04 14.09 13.15
C TRP A 32 -3.51 13.80 12.81
N THR A 33 -3.80 13.28 11.63
CA THR A 33 -5.17 12.93 11.21
C THR A 33 -5.79 11.84 12.07
N MET A 34 -4.99 10.83 12.46
CA MET A 34 -5.44 9.78 13.38
C MET A 34 -5.79 10.32 14.77
N GLU A 35 -5.03 11.31 15.25
CA GLU A 35 -5.19 11.91 16.59
C GLU A 35 -6.33 12.94 16.65
N THR A 36 -6.49 13.76 15.61
CA THR A 36 -7.49 14.85 15.58
C THR A 36 -8.80 14.44 14.92
N GLY A 37 -8.77 13.45 14.03
CA GLY A 37 -9.88 13.11 13.14
C GLY A 37 -10.14 14.16 12.04
N GLU A 38 -9.32 15.20 11.94
CA GLU A 38 -9.43 16.23 10.92
C GLU A 38 -8.71 15.83 9.63
N LEU A 39 -9.28 16.16 8.48
CA LEU A 39 -8.64 15.92 7.20
C LEU A 39 -7.55 16.96 6.92
N PRO A 40 -6.39 16.56 6.38
CA PRO A 40 -5.39 17.52 5.96
C PRO A 40 -5.91 18.36 4.79
N LYS A 41 -5.62 19.66 4.80
CA LYS A 41 -5.93 20.55 3.67
C LYS A 41 -5.01 20.31 2.48
N GLU A 42 -3.75 19.96 2.75
CA GLU A 42 -2.73 19.65 1.75
C GLU A 42 -1.94 18.44 2.23
N ILE A 43 -1.49 17.58 1.31
CA ILE A 43 -0.65 16.43 1.62
C ILE A 43 0.81 16.80 1.28
N PRO A 44 1.81 16.51 2.13
CA PRO A 44 3.21 16.65 1.77
C PRO A 44 3.51 15.90 0.48
N GLN A 45 4.05 16.62 -0.51
CA GLN A 45 4.30 16.06 -1.84
C GLN A 45 5.57 15.21 -1.82
N THR A 46 5.51 14.04 -2.48
CA THR A 46 6.67 13.19 -2.72
C THR A 46 6.97 13.20 -4.21
N GLU A 47 8.19 13.60 -4.56
CA GLU A 47 8.69 13.53 -5.94
C GLU A 47 9.28 12.15 -6.21
N PHE A 48 8.47 11.24 -6.77
CA PHE A 48 8.93 9.92 -7.16
C PHE A 48 9.83 9.99 -8.39
N LEU A 49 10.91 9.21 -8.39
CA LEU A 49 11.86 9.17 -9.51
C LEU A 49 11.27 8.51 -10.76
N ASP A 50 11.69 8.96 -11.94
CA ASP A 50 11.28 8.33 -13.21
C ASP A 50 11.97 6.96 -13.42
N LEU A 51 13.18 6.82 -12.89
CA LEU A 51 14.01 5.62 -12.96
C LEU A 51 14.62 5.31 -11.59
N GLY A 52 14.94 4.04 -11.35
CA GLY A 52 15.55 3.62 -10.09
C GLY A 52 16.92 4.26 -9.88
N HIS A 53 17.15 4.83 -8.71
CA HIS A 53 18.44 5.41 -8.34
C HIS A 53 19.54 4.34 -8.27
N PRO A 54 20.71 4.51 -8.93
CA PRO A 54 21.73 3.47 -9.05
C PRO A 54 22.25 2.92 -7.71
N GLN A 55 22.46 3.80 -6.72
CA GLN A 55 22.95 3.36 -5.40
C GLN A 55 21.91 2.51 -4.66
N VAL A 56 20.62 2.82 -4.82
CA VAL A 56 19.54 2.05 -4.20
C VAL A 56 19.42 0.69 -4.87
N LEU A 57 19.49 0.65 -6.21
CA LEU A 57 19.50 -0.61 -6.97
C LEU A 57 20.70 -1.48 -6.60
N GLN A 58 21.88 -0.89 -6.41
CA GLN A 58 23.07 -1.60 -5.94
C GLN A 58 22.88 -2.15 -4.53
N MET A 59 22.38 -1.35 -3.58
CA MET A 59 22.10 -1.79 -2.21
C MET A 59 21.07 -2.94 -2.18
N LEU A 60 19.99 -2.85 -2.96
CA LEU A 60 18.99 -3.91 -3.07
C LEU A 60 19.56 -5.17 -3.73
N SER A 61 20.45 -5.02 -4.71
CA SER A 61 21.19 -6.15 -5.28
C SER A 61 22.08 -6.83 -4.23
N SER A 62 22.82 -6.06 -3.44
CA SER A 62 23.64 -6.59 -2.34
C SER A 62 22.77 -7.32 -1.29
N CYS A 63 21.63 -6.74 -0.91
CA CYS A 63 20.65 -7.40 -0.04
C CYS A 63 20.19 -8.75 -0.60
N LEU A 64 19.77 -8.79 -1.88
CA LEU A 64 19.29 -10.04 -2.50
C LEU A 64 20.41 -11.08 -2.63
N GLN A 65 21.63 -10.66 -2.92
CA GLN A 65 22.81 -11.53 -3.03
C GLN A 65 23.29 -12.04 -1.67
N SER A 66 23.06 -11.29 -0.58
CA SER A 66 23.44 -11.71 0.76
C SER A 66 22.46 -12.70 1.39
N ILE A 67 21.26 -12.88 0.85
CA ILE A 67 20.28 -13.87 1.35
C ILE A 67 20.82 -15.31 1.27
N PRO A 68 21.31 -15.82 0.12
CA PRO A 68 21.90 -17.16 0.07
C PRO A 68 23.30 -17.21 0.69
N LYS A 69 23.70 -18.38 1.21
CA LYS A 69 25.09 -18.60 1.67
C LYS A 69 26.08 -18.93 0.54
N ALA A 70 25.62 -19.61 -0.51
CA ALA A 70 26.36 -19.89 -1.74
C ALA A 70 25.44 -20.51 -2.81
N GLY A 71 25.78 -20.33 -4.10
CA GLY A 71 25.34 -21.21 -5.21
C GLY A 71 23.84 -21.28 -5.53
N CYS A 72 23.03 -20.35 -5.04
CA CYS A 72 21.57 -20.47 -5.12
C CYS A 72 20.93 -19.57 -6.19
N GLY A 73 20.95 -20.02 -7.45
CA GLY A 73 20.12 -19.49 -8.54
C GLY A 73 20.13 -17.96 -8.71
N SER A 74 19.10 -17.42 -9.37
CA SER A 74 18.95 -15.97 -9.53
C SER A 74 18.60 -15.30 -8.20
N PRO A 75 19.28 -14.22 -7.77
CA PRO A 75 18.96 -13.46 -6.56
C PRO A 75 17.51 -12.95 -6.51
N SER A 76 16.91 -12.68 -7.68
CA SER A 76 15.52 -12.20 -7.78
C SER A 76 14.48 -13.19 -7.25
N ARG A 77 14.80 -14.48 -7.13
CA ARG A 77 13.91 -15.48 -6.51
C ARG A 77 13.62 -15.18 -5.03
N PHE A 78 14.46 -14.38 -4.39
CA PHE A 78 14.35 -14.03 -2.97
C PHE A 78 13.56 -12.75 -2.71
N ILE A 79 13.09 -12.07 -3.76
CA ILE A 79 12.23 -10.88 -3.63
C ILE A 79 11.02 -11.13 -2.71
N PRO A 80 10.26 -12.24 -2.82
CA PRO A 80 9.13 -12.48 -1.92
C PRO A 80 9.51 -12.52 -0.44
N TYR A 81 10.59 -13.23 -0.10
CA TYR A 81 11.09 -13.28 1.28
C TYR A 81 11.58 -11.90 1.74
N PHE A 82 12.29 -11.17 0.88
CA PHE A 82 12.79 -9.84 1.23
C PHE A 82 11.67 -8.83 1.44
N THR A 83 10.61 -8.88 0.62
CA THR A 83 9.40 -8.05 0.79
C THR A 83 8.70 -8.37 2.11
N ASP A 84 8.46 -9.65 2.42
CA ASP A 84 7.86 -10.04 3.70
C ASP A 84 8.72 -9.62 4.89
N TRP A 85 10.05 -9.73 4.76
CA TRP A 85 10.99 -9.34 5.79
C TRP A 85 10.98 -7.83 6.05
N LEU A 86 10.92 -7.00 5.00
CA LEU A 86 10.78 -5.56 5.14
C LEU A 86 9.42 -5.17 5.73
N LEU A 87 8.32 -5.78 5.30
CA LEU A 87 7.00 -5.54 5.88
C LEU A 87 6.96 -5.90 7.37
N TYR A 88 7.57 -7.03 7.76
CA TYR A 88 7.74 -7.41 9.16
C TYR A 88 8.58 -6.38 9.93
N ALA A 89 9.72 -5.98 9.37
CA ALA A 89 10.63 -5.01 9.99
C ALA A 89 9.97 -3.63 10.16
N LEU A 90 9.13 -3.21 9.21
CA LEU A 90 8.38 -1.96 9.26
C LEU A 90 7.09 -2.03 10.09
N GLY A 91 6.71 -3.22 10.58
CA GLY A 91 5.57 -3.37 11.49
C GLY A 91 4.22 -3.46 10.78
N HIS A 92 4.19 -3.85 9.49
CA HIS A 92 2.93 -3.96 8.76
C HIS A 92 2.06 -5.10 9.34
N PRO A 93 0.76 -4.88 9.60
CA PRO A 93 -0.09 -5.81 10.34
C PRO A 93 -0.34 -7.15 9.61
N SER A 94 -0.23 -7.17 8.28
CA SER A 94 -0.43 -8.41 7.51
C SER A 94 0.70 -9.43 7.66
N ILE A 95 1.89 -9.00 8.14
CA ILE A 95 3.06 -9.87 8.38
C ILE A 95 3.42 -9.81 9.87
N ALA A 96 2.60 -10.44 10.71
CA ALA A 96 2.75 -10.39 12.18
C ALA A 96 3.87 -11.29 12.74
N LYS A 97 4.45 -12.18 11.92
CA LYS A 97 5.51 -13.11 12.33
C LYS A 97 6.70 -12.95 11.39
N LEU A 98 7.90 -13.10 11.94
CA LEU A 98 9.13 -13.08 11.17
C LEU A 98 9.02 -14.15 10.06
N PRO A 99 9.19 -13.80 8.77
CA PRO A 99 9.06 -14.77 7.70
C PRO A 99 10.11 -15.87 7.85
N HIS A 100 9.70 -17.10 7.55
CA HIS A 100 10.60 -18.23 7.55
C HIS A 100 11.68 -18.02 6.49
N GLU A 101 12.95 -18.18 6.89
CA GLU A 101 14.06 -18.04 5.95
C GLU A 101 13.98 -19.14 4.87
N PRO A 102 14.29 -18.85 3.59
CA PRO A 102 14.30 -19.87 2.57
C PRO A 102 15.25 -21.02 2.93
N GLU A 103 14.95 -22.23 2.45
CA GLU A 103 15.78 -23.39 2.71
C GLU A 103 17.25 -23.13 2.33
N GLY A 104 18.17 -23.56 3.20
CA GLY A 104 19.61 -23.32 3.02
C GLY A 104 20.08 -21.89 3.30
N CYS A 105 19.20 -20.94 3.61
CA CYS A 105 19.54 -19.52 3.77
C CYS A 105 19.72 -19.07 5.24
N ASN A 106 19.82 -20.01 6.19
CA ASN A 106 19.94 -19.75 7.63
C ASN A 106 20.80 -18.51 8.00
N GLY A 107 20.24 -17.56 8.75
CA GLY A 107 20.85 -16.27 9.10
C GLY A 107 20.75 -15.21 8.01
N ALA A 108 19.85 -15.36 7.04
CA ALA A 108 19.58 -14.37 5.99
C ALA A 108 19.17 -13.03 6.59
N SER A 109 18.33 -13.03 7.63
CA SER A 109 17.91 -11.81 8.33
C SER A 109 19.10 -11.01 8.87
N ASN A 110 20.10 -11.67 9.44
CA ASN A 110 21.30 -11.00 9.96
C ASN A 110 22.13 -10.36 8.84
N ARG A 111 22.23 -11.02 7.69
CA ARG A 111 22.96 -10.48 6.52
C ARG A 111 22.23 -9.30 5.91
N LEU A 112 20.91 -9.39 5.76
CA LEU A 112 20.08 -8.28 5.28
C LEU A 112 20.25 -7.00 6.10
N ILE A 113 20.40 -7.10 7.41
CA ILE A 113 20.60 -5.92 8.28
C ILE A 113 21.92 -5.21 8.02
N GLN A 114 22.97 -5.96 7.68
CA GLN A 114 24.27 -5.36 7.36
C GLN A 114 24.24 -4.62 6.02
N GLU A 115 23.42 -5.09 5.08
CA GLU A 115 23.32 -4.53 3.73
C GLU A 115 22.26 -3.42 3.59
N LEU A 116 21.18 -3.46 4.39
CA LEU A 116 20.04 -2.56 4.21
C LEU A 116 20.36 -1.14 4.70
N GLU A 117 20.36 -0.21 3.76
CA GLU A 117 20.39 1.23 4.04
C GLU A 117 19.00 1.86 3.83
N LEU A 118 18.16 1.86 4.87
CA LEU A 118 16.80 2.43 4.78
C LEU A 118 16.79 3.89 4.29
N LYS A 119 17.79 4.70 4.67
CA LYS A 119 17.90 6.11 4.25
C LYS A 119 17.84 6.25 2.73
N LEU A 120 18.54 5.37 2.00
CA LEU A 120 18.57 5.38 0.55
C LEU A 120 17.19 5.14 -0.07
N LEU A 121 16.36 4.27 0.53
CA LEU A 121 14.98 4.06 0.07
C LEU A 121 14.12 5.31 0.30
N ILE A 122 14.29 6.00 1.42
CA ILE A 122 13.47 7.16 1.79
C ILE A 122 13.89 8.43 1.05
N SER A 123 15.18 8.66 0.85
CA SER A 123 15.69 9.85 0.15
C SER A 123 15.59 9.77 -1.37
N CYS A 124 15.30 8.59 -1.93
CA CYS A 124 15.21 8.35 -3.37
C CYS A 124 13.93 7.57 -3.69
N PRO A 125 12.74 8.15 -3.47
CA PRO A 125 11.46 7.44 -3.52
C PRO A 125 11.16 6.90 -4.93
N PHE A 126 10.92 5.60 -5.03
CA PHE A 126 10.60 4.91 -6.28
C PHE A 126 10.06 3.50 -5.98
N ASP A 127 9.28 2.93 -6.90
CA ASP A 127 8.86 1.52 -6.84
C ASP A 127 9.99 0.59 -7.32
N TYR A 128 11.02 0.45 -6.47
CA TYR A 128 12.19 -0.37 -6.76
C TYR A 128 11.85 -1.85 -6.96
N PHE A 129 10.97 -2.39 -6.12
CA PHE A 129 10.63 -3.82 -6.17
C PHE A 129 9.85 -4.17 -7.43
N GLY A 130 8.90 -3.32 -7.85
CA GLY A 130 8.24 -3.48 -9.15
C GLY A 130 9.19 -3.32 -10.32
N HIS A 131 10.17 -2.41 -10.23
CA HIS A 131 11.22 -2.31 -11.24
C HIS A 131 12.09 -3.57 -11.33
N LEU A 132 12.53 -4.12 -10.20
CA LEU A 132 13.29 -5.38 -10.16
C LEU A 132 12.48 -6.54 -10.73
N LEU A 133 11.19 -6.66 -10.40
CA LEU A 133 10.31 -7.70 -10.97
C LEU A 133 10.18 -7.57 -12.49
N ALA A 134 9.95 -6.36 -13.00
CA ALA A 134 9.84 -6.11 -14.44
C ALA A 134 11.15 -6.43 -15.18
N ALA A 135 12.29 -5.99 -14.64
CA ALA A 135 13.62 -6.28 -15.19
C ALA A 135 13.93 -7.79 -15.22
N ASN A 136 13.43 -8.54 -14.24
CA ASN A 136 13.55 -9.99 -14.17
C ASN A 136 12.43 -10.74 -14.92
N ARG A 137 11.66 -10.05 -15.78
CA ARG A 137 10.61 -10.63 -16.62
C ARG A 137 9.51 -11.36 -15.84
N TYR A 138 9.26 -10.97 -14.58
CA TYR A 138 8.22 -11.57 -13.74
C TYR A 138 6.85 -11.60 -14.46
N GLY A 139 6.51 -10.50 -15.15
CA GLY A 139 5.28 -10.34 -15.91
C GLY A 139 5.16 -11.17 -17.20
N GLN A 140 6.25 -11.71 -17.74
CA GLN A 140 6.20 -12.62 -18.91
C GLN A 140 5.69 -14.02 -18.55
N SER A 141 5.49 -14.28 -17.25
CA SER A 141 4.91 -15.51 -16.71
C SER A 141 3.43 -15.32 -16.32
N ARG A 142 2.93 -16.14 -15.38
CA ARG A 142 1.53 -16.17 -14.93
C ARG A 142 1.00 -14.81 -14.44
N ALA A 143 1.87 -13.94 -13.93
CA ALA A 143 1.49 -12.68 -13.28
C ALA A 143 0.98 -11.58 -14.23
N LYS A 144 1.31 -11.62 -15.54
CA LYS A 144 0.96 -10.56 -16.52
C LYS A 144 1.23 -9.13 -16.01
N PHE A 145 2.29 -8.97 -15.22
CA PHE A 145 2.64 -7.72 -14.55
C PHE A 145 3.45 -6.79 -15.44
N TYR A 146 2.92 -5.59 -15.68
CA TYR A 146 3.61 -4.52 -16.40
C TYR A 146 3.44 -3.24 -15.59
N PRO A 147 4.48 -2.76 -14.88
CA PRO A 147 4.33 -1.55 -14.08
C PRO A 147 4.12 -0.37 -15.01
N THR A 148 3.08 0.43 -14.74
CA THR A 148 2.86 1.72 -15.39
C THR A 148 4.13 2.57 -15.27
N PRO A 149 4.70 3.10 -16.35
CA PRO A 149 5.87 3.99 -16.23
C PRO A 149 5.58 5.18 -15.32
N THR A 150 6.55 5.62 -14.51
CA THR A 150 6.31 6.65 -13.48
C THR A 150 5.79 7.95 -14.11
N TRP A 151 6.34 8.40 -15.24
CA TRP A 151 5.84 9.59 -15.93
C TRP A 151 4.36 9.48 -16.35
N THR A 152 3.92 8.30 -16.78
CA THR A 152 2.51 8.04 -17.10
C THR A 152 1.66 8.08 -15.85
N ALA A 153 2.12 7.44 -14.77
CA ALA A 153 1.44 7.48 -13.47
C ALA A 153 1.30 8.90 -12.93
N ARG A 154 2.37 9.71 -12.98
CA ARG A 154 2.37 11.12 -12.59
C ARG A 154 1.39 11.95 -13.42
N THR A 155 1.39 11.77 -14.73
CA THR A 155 0.45 12.46 -15.63
C THR A 155 -1.00 12.12 -15.30
N MET A 156 -1.30 10.85 -15.02
CA MET A 156 -2.64 10.41 -14.60
C MET A 156 -3.04 10.98 -13.24
N ALA A 157 -2.12 11.06 -12.28
CA ALA A 157 -2.37 11.65 -10.97
C ALA A 157 -2.71 13.14 -11.06
N ILE A 158 -1.92 13.92 -11.81
CA ILE A 158 -2.17 15.34 -12.06
C ILE A 158 -3.51 15.54 -12.79
N ALA A 159 -3.80 14.73 -13.82
CA ALA A 159 -5.06 14.83 -14.54
C ALA A 159 -6.27 14.52 -13.65
N ALA A 160 -6.14 13.60 -12.68
CA ALA A 160 -7.19 13.29 -11.71
C ALA A 160 -7.43 14.45 -10.73
N GLU A 161 -6.37 15.08 -10.23
CA GLU A 161 -6.45 16.25 -9.34
C GLU A 161 -7.06 17.48 -10.03
N LEU A 162 -6.66 17.75 -11.27
CA LEU A 162 -7.23 18.84 -12.06
C LEU A 162 -8.68 18.58 -12.53
N SER A 163 -9.20 17.37 -12.34
CA SER A 163 -10.55 17.03 -12.76
C SER A 163 -11.58 17.65 -11.82
N THR A 164 -12.63 18.26 -12.38
CA THR A 164 -13.75 18.80 -11.57
C THR A 164 -14.56 17.71 -10.83
N ALA A 165 -14.27 16.43 -11.08
CA ALA A 165 -14.99 15.29 -10.49
C ALA A 165 -14.46 14.90 -9.10
N ALA A 166 -13.27 15.34 -8.72
CA ALA A 166 -12.67 15.01 -7.42
C ALA A 166 -12.07 16.27 -6.79
N ILE A 167 -12.39 16.53 -5.52
CA ILE A 167 -11.74 17.57 -4.73
C ILE A 167 -10.73 16.88 -3.82
N ALA A 168 -9.46 17.23 -3.95
CA ALA A 168 -8.42 16.71 -3.08
C ALA A 168 -8.63 17.18 -1.62
N PRO A 169 -8.30 16.34 -0.62
CA PRO A 169 -7.84 14.96 -0.77
C PRO A 169 -8.99 13.97 -1.09
N PHE A 170 -8.78 13.08 -2.05
CA PHE A 170 -9.82 12.14 -2.53
C PHE A 170 -9.53 10.66 -2.21
N HIS A 171 -10.49 9.78 -2.56
CA HIS A 171 -10.37 8.32 -2.48
C HIS A 171 -10.02 7.73 -3.86
N ILE A 172 -9.04 6.83 -3.92
CA ILE A 172 -8.64 6.13 -5.15
C ILE A 172 -9.36 4.79 -5.25
N TYR A 173 -9.82 4.43 -6.44
CA TYR A 173 -10.22 3.06 -6.77
C TYR A 173 -9.27 2.52 -7.84
N GLU A 174 -8.53 1.45 -7.52
CA GLU A 174 -7.58 0.85 -8.46
C GLU A 174 -7.81 -0.66 -8.59
N PRO A 175 -8.54 -1.12 -9.62
CA PRO A 175 -8.91 -2.53 -9.78
C PRO A 175 -7.76 -3.44 -10.26
N ALA A 176 -6.63 -2.87 -10.68
CA ALA A 176 -5.45 -3.62 -11.10
C ALA A 176 -4.19 -2.98 -10.51
N LEU A 177 -4.08 -3.03 -9.19
CA LEU A 177 -3.10 -2.27 -8.40
C LEU A 177 -1.65 -2.57 -8.77
N GLY A 178 -1.31 -3.83 -9.11
CA GLY A 178 0.06 -4.24 -9.29
C GLY A 178 0.89 -3.94 -8.05
N THR A 179 2.03 -3.28 -8.25
CA THR A 179 2.92 -2.81 -7.17
C THR A 179 2.51 -1.45 -6.61
N GLY A 180 1.35 -0.92 -7.01
CA GLY A 180 0.82 0.35 -6.50
C GLY A 180 1.51 1.59 -7.06
N ARG A 181 2.29 1.50 -8.14
CA ARG A 181 3.05 2.65 -8.66
C ARG A 181 2.16 3.82 -9.12
N LEU A 182 1.01 3.53 -9.73
CA LEU A 182 0.03 4.57 -10.03
C LEU A 182 -0.54 5.19 -8.76
N ALA A 183 -0.88 4.36 -7.77
CA ALA A 183 -1.38 4.81 -6.48
C ALA A 183 -0.35 5.62 -5.68
N LEU A 184 0.96 5.35 -5.84
CA LEU A 184 2.02 6.19 -5.26
C LEU A 184 1.95 7.62 -5.79
N GLU A 185 1.88 7.81 -7.11
CA GLU A 185 1.75 9.14 -7.70
C GLU A 185 0.43 9.81 -7.28
N MET A 186 -0.68 9.06 -7.25
CA MET A 186 -1.97 9.58 -6.78
C MET A 186 -2.00 9.88 -5.28
N SER A 187 -1.13 9.28 -4.47
CA SER A 187 -1.06 9.53 -3.01
C SER A 187 -0.66 10.96 -2.66
N ASN A 188 -0.10 11.71 -3.61
CA ASN A 188 0.09 13.15 -3.51
C ASN A 188 -1.23 13.93 -3.33
N TYR A 189 -2.37 13.33 -3.68
CA TYR A 189 -3.68 13.98 -3.69
C TYR A 189 -4.78 13.16 -3.01
N ALA A 190 -4.44 12.01 -2.43
CA ALA A 190 -5.39 11.05 -1.91
C ALA A 190 -5.05 10.58 -0.49
N ILE A 191 -6.09 10.41 0.32
CA ILE A 191 -6.00 9.98 1.73
C ILE A 191 -6.60 8.59 1.97
N SER A 192 -7.05 7.92 0.92
CA SER A 192 -7.55 6.55 0.99
C SER A 192 -7.56 5.89 -0.39
N LEU A 193 -7.48 4.56 -0.41
CA LEU A 193 -7.45 3.73 -1.62
C LEU A 193 -8.23 2.45 -1.37
N THR A 194 -9.08 2.06 -2.31
CA THR A 194 -9.52 0.67 -2.49
C THR A 194 -8.79 0.08 -3.69
N GLY A 195 -7.77 -0.74 -3.42
CA GLY A 195 -6.94 -1.37 -4.43
C GLY A 195 -7.22 -2.86 -4.51
N TRP A 196 -7.33 -3.42 -5.71
CA TRP A 196 -7.42 -4.86 -5.93
C TRP A 196 -6.18 -5.38 -6.66
N GLU A 197 -5.73 -6.56 -6.24
CA GLU A 197 -4.69 -7.30 -6.92
C GLU A 197 -4.91 -8.80 -6.69
N TRP A 198 -4.73 -9.62 -7.71
CA TRP A 198 -4.90 -11.07 -7.58
C TRP A 198 -3.59 -11.76 -7.18
N ASP A 199 -2.45 -11.17 -7.54
CA ASP A 199 -1.13 -11.68 -7.20
C ASP A 199 -0.68 -11.20 -5.81
N SER A 200 -0.56 -12.15 -4.89
CA SER A 200 -0.17 -11.88 -3.51
C SER A 200 1.20 -11.20 -3.34
N LEU A 201 2.14 -11.39 -4.28
CA LEU A 201 3.44 -10.71 -4.20
C LEU A 201 3.31 -9.24 -4.59
N LEU A 202 2.53 -8.95 -5.63
CA LEU A 202 2.36 -7.57 -6.12
C LEU A 202 1.67 -6.71 -5.06
N ILE A 203 0.62 -7.20 -4.41
CA ILE A 203 -0.05 -6.45 -3.32
C ILE A 203 0.87 -6.23 -2.11
N LYS A 204 1.74 -7.19 -1.79
CA LYS A 204 2.73 -7.05 -0.71
C LYS A 204 3.75 -5.97 -1.04
N ILE A 205 4.20 -5.92 -2.30
CA ILE A 205 5.08 -4.86 -2.78
C ILE A 205 4.34 -3.51 -2.77
N ALA A 206 3.06 -3.46 -3.14
CA ALA A 206 2.24 -2.26 -3.01
C ALA A 206 2.18 -1.77 -1.55
N SER A 207 1.91 -2.67 -0.60
CA SER A 207 1.95 -2.34 0.83
C SER A 207 3.33 -1.87 1.29
N LEU A 208 4.42 -2.46 0.80
CA LEU A 208 5.77 -2.02 1.13
C LEU A 208 6.02 -0.60 0.61
N ASN A 209 5.67 -0.34 -0.64
CA ASN A 209 5.73 0.98 -1.25
C ASN A 209 4.92 2.01 -0.43
N PHE A 210 3.72 1.66 0.02
CA PHE A 210 2.91 2.55 0.83
C PHE A 210 3.47 2.75 2.24
N MET A 211 4.03 1.72 2.87
CA MET A 211 4.70 1.87 4.16
C MET A 211 5.87 2.86 4.07
N LEU A 212 6.61 2.84 2.96
CA LEU A 212 7.76 3.73 2.75
C LEU A 212 7.35 5.17 2.39
N TYR A 213 6.24 5.35 1.66
CA TYR A 213 5.97 6.62 0.96
C TYR A 213 4.54 7.16 1.06
N ALA A 214 3.55 6.37 1.48
CA ALA A 214 2.13 6.75 1.45
C ALA A 214 1.34 6.11 2.62
N PRO A 215 1.50 6.63 3.86
CA PRO A 215 0.97 6.00 5.07
C PRO A 215 -0.55 5.80 5.07
N TYR A 216 -1.31 6.74 4.49
CA TYR A 216 -2.77 6.62 4.32
C TYR A 216 -3.19 5.38 3.52
N LEU A 217 -2.35 4.93 2.59
CA LEU A 217 -2.61 3.75 1.76
C LEU A 217 -2.05 2.47 2.39
N ALA A 218 -1.05 2.61 3.26
CA ALA A 218 -0.40 1.51 3.97
C ALA A 218 -1.22 1.05 5.17
N LEU A 219 -1.69 2.01 5.97
CA LEU A 219 -2.48 1.84 7.17
C LEU A 219 -3.73 2.73 7.06
N PRO A 220 -4.77 2.27 6.34
CA PRO A 220 -5.99 3.03 6.12
C PRO A 220 -6.65 3.43 7.44
N ILE A 221 -7.04 4.70 7.53
CA ILE A 221 -7.80 5.22 8.65
C ILE A 221 -9.25 4.74 8.51
N PRO A 222 -9.80 3.96 9.46
CA PRO A 222 -11.10 3.31 9.28
C PRO A 222 -12.24 4.25 8.89
N SER A 223 -12.26 5.48 9.42
CA SER A 223 -13.28 6.49 9.11
C SER A 223 -13.21 7.03 7.68
N LEU A 224 -12.04 6.93 7.04
CA LEU A 224 -11.81 7.36 5.64
C LEU A 224 -12.08 6.22 4.64
N GLY A 225 -12.19 4.99 5.15
CA GLY A 225 -12.32 3.80 4.33
C GLY A 225 -11.01 3.42 3.62
N GLY A 226 -11.14 2.59 2.58
CA GLY A 226 -10.01 2.05 1.85
C GLY A 226 -9.49 0.72 2.40
N ASP A 227 -8.86 -0.02 1.51
CA ASP A 227 -8.24 -1.32 1.74
C ASP A 227 -7.42 -1.77 0.55
N LEU A 228 -6.58 -2.77 0.77
CA LEU A 228 -5.94 -3.53 -0.30
C LEU A 228 -6.57 -4.91 -0.30
N VAL A 229 -7.05 -5.36 -1.45
CA VAL A 229 -7.85 -6.58 -1.56
C VAL A 229 -7.11 -7.58 -2.44
N ILE A 230 -6.80 -8.74 -1.85
CA ILE A 230 -6.36 -9.90 -2.63
C ILE A 230 -7.59 -10.58 -3.21
N GLY A 231 -7.72 -10.63 -4.53
CA GLY A 231 -8.88 -11.27 -5.14
C GLY A 231 -9.01 -11.10 -6.65
N ASP A 232 -10.09 -11.64 -7.18
CA ASP A 232 -10.43 -11.54 -8.60
C ASP A 232 -11.47 -10.45 -8.79
N THR A 233 -11.05 -9.33 -9.39
CA THR A 233 -11.91 -8.19 -9.69
C THR A 233 -13.05 -8.51 -10.65
N LEU A 234 -12.89 -9.50 -11.53
CA LEU A 234 -13.96 -9.92 -12.45
C LEU A 234 -15.11 -10.60 -11.70
N THR A 235 -14.79 -11.30 -10.62
CA THR A 235 -15.80 -11.96 -9.77
C THR A 235 -16.28 -11.08 -8.61
N GLY A 236 -15.59 -9.97 -8.35
CA GLY A 236 -15.86 -9.11 -7.21
C GLY A 236 -15.55 -9.75 -5.85
N LYS A 237 -14.85 -10.89 -5.83
CA LYS A 237 -14.56 -11.65 -4.61
C LYS A 237 -13.11 -11.45 -4.20
N GLY A 238 -12.92 -11.08 -2.94
CA GLY A 238 -11.58 -10.93 -2.38
C GLY A 238 -11.55 -10.90 -0.86
N ILE A 239 -10.33 -10.93 -0.33
CA ILE A 239 -10.04 -10.84 1.09
C ILE A 239 -9.18 -9.60 1.29
N SER A 240 -9.55 -8.81 2.30
CA SER A 240 -8.72 -7.70 2.73
C SER A 240 -7.32 -8.17 3.13
N PHE A 241 -6.30 -7.52 2.59
CA PHE A 241 -4.92 -7.75 2.95
C PHE A 241 -4.53 -7.06 4.26
N ILE A 242 -5.12 -5.88 4.54
CA ILE A 242 -4.77 -5.07 5.72
C ILE A 242 -5.69 -5.39 6.91
N ARG A 243 -6.95 -5.74 6.64
CA ARG A 243 -7.99 -6.09 7.61
C ARG A 243 -8.45 -7.54 7.39
N PRO A 244 -7.64 -8.55 7.71
CA PRO A 244 -7.80 -9.94 7.25
C PRO A 244 -9.14 -10.62 7.57
N ASN A 245 -9.93 -10.06 8.49
CA ASN A 245 -11.27 -10.53 8.82
C ASN A 245 -12.38 -9.97 7.90
N LEU A 246 -12.06 -9.04 7.00
CA LEU A 246 -12.99 -8.41 6.08
C LEU A 246 -12.97 -9.12 4.72
N LYS A 247 -14.14 -9.56 4.28
CA LYS A 247 -14.38 -10.12 2.95
C LYS A 247 -15.02 -9.08 2.04
N TYR A 248 -14.59 -9.06 0.79
CA TYR A 248 -15.17 -8.25 -0.27
C TYR A 248 -16.00 -9.12 -1.19
N GLU A 249 -17.27 -8.73 -1.34
CA GLU A 249 -18.18 -9.29 -2.32
C GLU A 249 -18.85 -8.11 -3.02
N THR A 250 -18.46 -7.84 -4.27
CA THR A 250 -19.25 -6.95 -5.11
C THR A 250 -20.55 -7.69 -5.45
N PRO A 251 -21.73 -7.11 -5.20
CA PRO A 251 -22.99 -7.77 -5.56
C PRO A 251 -22.96 -8.12 -7.05
N ALA A 252 -23.38 -9.35 -7.40
CA ALA A 252 -23.57 -9.73 -8.80
C ALA A 252 -24.54 -8.73 -9.44
N SER A 253 -24.04 -7.97 -10.43
CA SER A 253 -24.75 -6.94 -11.23
C SER A 253 -26.12 -6.52 -10.67
N THR A 254 -26.16 -5.46 -9.87
CA THR A 254 -27.41 -4.94 -9.35
C THR A 254 -28.31 -4.44 -10.50
N PRO A 255 -29.62 -4.75 -10.48
CA PRO A 255 -30.62 -4.02 -11.26
C PRO A 255 -30.52 -2.52 -10.99
N LYS A 256 -30.90 -1.69 -11.97
CA LYS A 256 -30.94 -0.22 -11.88
C LYS A 256 -31.42 0.25 -10.49
N PRO A 257 -30.76 1.25 -9.87
CA PRO A 257 -31.04 1.63 -8.49
C PRO A 257 -32.48 2.11 -8.34
N LYS A 258 -33.24 1.46 -7.46
CA LYS A 258 -34.33 2.13 -6.74
C LYS A 258 -33.71 2.71 -5.48
N LEU A 259 -33.79 4.03 -5.33
CA LEU A 259 -33.43 4.72 -4.09
C LEU A 259 -34.21 4.05 -2.93
N ASN A 260 -33.49 3.52 -1.94
CA ASN A 260 -34.08 3.04 -0.70
C ASN A 260 -33.25 3.57 0.49
N ASN A 261 -33.92 4.30 1.39
CA ASN A 261 -33.34 5.10 2.46
C ASN A 261 -33.07 4.31 3.76
N SER A 262 -32.47 3.12 3.71
CA SER A 262 -32.17 2.37 4.94
C SER A 262 -30.88 1.55 4.85
N LEU A 263 -29.99 1.74 5.84
CA LEU A 263 -28.70 1.07 5.97
C LEU A 263 -28.73 0.13 7.20
N LEU A 264 -28.17 -1.07 7.07
CA LEU A 264 -28.04 -2.09 8.13
C LEU A 264 -26.56 -2.40 8.37
N ILE A 265 -26.12 -2.35 9.63
CA ILE A 265 -24.77 -2.75 10.07
C ILE A 265 -24.89 -3.59 11.35
N ASN A 266 -24.21 -4.75 11.41
CA ASN A 266 -24.11 -5.64 12.59
C ASN A 266 -25.43 -6.00 13.29
N SER A 267 -26.50 -6.25 12.53
CA SER A 267 -27.84 -6.59 13.08
C SER A 267 -28.51 -5.49 13.91
N ILE A 268 -28.02 -4.24 13.84
CA ILE A 268 -28.68 -3.08 14.47
C ILE A 268 -29.26 -2.21 13.37
N LYS A 269 -30.58 -1.98 13.45
CA LYS A 269 -31.36 -1.18 12.51
C LYS A 269 -31.36 0.28 12.98
N TYR A 270 -30.82 1.19 12.18
CA TYR A 270 -30.94 2.63 12.44
C TYR A 270 -32.08 3.20 11.60
N GLU A 271 -33.17 3.60 12.24
CA GLU A 271 -34.25 4.34 11.59
C GLU A 271 -33.97 5.84 11.71
N ASN A 272 -33.90 6.52 10.57
CA ASN A 272 -33.79 7.97 10.53
C ASN A 272 -35.20 8.55 10.80
N THR A 273 -35.55 8.75 12.07
CA THR A 273 -36.78 9.48 12.42
C THR A 273 -36.56 10.97 12.20
N LYS A 274 -36.62 11.39 10.94
CA LYS A 274 -37.14 12.72 10.62
C LYS A 274 -38.62 12.56 10.33
N THR A 275 -39.43 12.67 11.37
CA THR A 275 -40.83 13.05 11.23
C THR A 275 -40.88 14.41 10.56
N GLU A 276 -41.37 14.41 9.33
CA GLU A 276 -41.97 15.54 8.68
C GLU A 276 -43.05 16.13 9.60
N ASN A 277 -42.92 17.42 9.93
CA ASN A 277 -44.11 18.23 10.16
C ASN A 277 -44.40 18.95 8.85
N ILE A 278 -45.35 18.40 8.10
CA ILE A 278 -46.13 19.14 7.12
C ILE A 278 -47.04 20.07 7.91
N LEU A 279 -46.97 21.37 7.64
CA LEU A 279 -48.17 22.22 7.66
C LEU A 279 -48.11 23.16 6.45
N GLN A 280 -49.07 22.93 5.56
CA GLN A 280 -49.53 23.87 4.54
C GLN A 280 -50.03 25.16 5.21
N GLY A 281 -49.85 26.31 4.54
CA GLY A 281 -50.44 27.58 5.00
C GLY A 281 -50.08 28.80 4.18
N SER A 282 -50.66 28.90 2.98
CA SER A 282 -51.25 30.10 2.35
C SER A 282 -50.95 31.54 2.88
N LEU A 283 -50.66 32.41 1.90
CA LEU A 283 -50.96 33.85 1.77
C LEU A 283 -50.17 34.87 2.62
N PHE A 284 -49.67 35.86 1.87
CA PHE A 284 -48.91 37.10 2.19
C PHE A 284 -47.39 36.98 2.21
#